data_AF-A0A9E3IPC8-F1
#
_entry.id   AF-A0A9E3IPC8-F1
#
_cell.length_a   1.000
_cell.length_b   1.000
_cell.length_c   1.000
_cell.angle_alpha   90.00
_cell.angle_beta   90.00
_cell.angle_gamma   90.00
#
_symmetry.space_group_name_H-M   'P 1'
#
loop_
_entity.id
_entity.type
_entity.pdbx_description
1 polymer ?
#
loop_
_entity_poly.entity_id
_entity_poly.type
_entity_poly.pdbx_seq_one_letter_code
_entity_poly.pdbx_strand_id
1 'polypeptide(L)'
;MKLTPVLAAGLAVAGGAAFLLLHAPRPEIAGAPANPSQLPSTSLPAGKATPITAATQKKPAPTPAEAFAAILNLDDSVQKTGLIDELLQDWATRDAPAAAHFILTIPDEDLRKKYMLHVMQVWGATDPTQALSWAKSAAFDNAYERQVAMSMACTQVARNDPRKAIALAIDYRLDENPNGLLEGLISRWATTDLPAACQWAVTQSAGQQRDNLIESIALTVFDTDPVKATQLVFEQIPAGEHQNKTILALLSRIAFQDPDMAPSWVAALSQGSLRDRAIEQLNNIQNRQN
;
A
#
# COMPACT_ATOMS: atom_id res chain seq x y z
N MET A 1 20.06 18.66 -51.17
CA MET A 1 21.01 19.42 -50.34
C MET A 1 20.69 20.91 -50.46
N LYS A 2 19.82 21.42 -49.57
CA LYS A 2 19.62 22.86 -49.30
C LYS A 2 19.27 22.99 -47.82
N LEU A 3 20.08 23.79 -47.13
CA LEU A 3 20.09 24.08 -45.70
C LEU A 3 19.20 25.30 -45.38
N THR A 4 18.40 25.17 -44.30
CA THR A 4 18.04 26.16 -43.24
C THR A 4 17.41 27.53 -43.61
N PRO A 5 16.76 28.30 -42.69
CA PRO A 5 16.79 28.23 -41.22
C PRO A 5 15.46 28.42 -40.42
N VAL A 6 15.51 27.95 -39.18
CA VAL A 6 15.13 28.58 -37.89
C VAL A 6 14.02 29.65 -37.89
N LEU A 7 12.95 29.38 -37.14
CA LEU A 7 12.30 30.42 -36.34
C LEU A 7 11.93 29.88 -34.95
N ALA A 8 12.58 30.45 -33.95
CA ALA A 8 12.24 30.32 -32.55
C ALA A 8 11.02 31.20 -32.24
N ALA A 9 10.09 30.68 -31.43
CA ALA A 9 9.12 31.50 -30.72
C ALA A 9 8.95 30.90 -29.31
N GLY A 10 9.64 31.51 -28.36
CA GLY A 10 9.32 31.35 -26.95
C GLY A 10 8.07 32.16 -26.61
N LEU A 11 7.26 31.62 -25.70
CA LEU A 11 6.35 32.42 -24.90
C LEU A 11 6.19 31.75 -23.54
N ALA A 12 6.90 32.31 -22.58
CA ALA A 12 6.60 32.19 -21.18
C ALA A 12 5.28 32.90 -20.88
N VAL A 13 4.39 32.27 -20.12
CA VAL A 13 3.31 32.95 -19.43
C VAL A 13 3.37 32.55 -17.96
N ALA A 14 3.88 33.49 -17.17
CA ALA A 14 3.65 33.57 -15.74
C ALA A 14 2.27 34.21 -15.48
N GLY A 15 1.56 33.68 -14.50
CA GLY A 15 0.33 34.24 -13.93
C GLY A 15 -0.24 33.20 -12.98
N GLY A 16 -0.17 33.33 -11.65
CA GLY A 16 -0.35 34.55 -10.87
C GLY A 16 -1.84 34.78 -10.65
N ALA A 17 -2.48 33.95 -9.82
CA ALA A 17 -3.84 34.15 -9.37
C ALA A 17 -3.92 33.97 -7.85
N ALA A 18 -3.69 35.08 -7.15
CA ALA A 18 -4.20 35.31 -5.82
C ALA A 18 -5.71 35.52 -5.91
N PHE A 19 -6.50 34.84 -5.08
CA PHE A 19 -7.91 35.18 -4.89
C PHE A 19 -8.29 35.12 -3.40
N LEU A 20 -8.15 36.29 -2.80
CA LEU A 20 -9.11 36.99 -1.94
C LEU A 20 -9.98 36.17 -0.96
N LEU A 21 -9.64 36.37 0.31
CA LEU A 21 -10.41 36.16 1.53
C LEU A 21 -11.80 36.83 1.46
N LEU A 22 -12.86 36.03 1.37
CA LEU A 22 -14.21 36.47 1.69
C LEU A 22 -14.54 36.13 3.14
N HIS A 23 -14.73 37.19 3.91
CA HIS A 23 -15.14 37.21 5.30
C HIS A 23 -16.58 36.67 5.45
N ALA A 24 -16.74 35.56 6.16
CA ALA A 24 -18.02 35.16 6.73
C ALA A 24 -18.06 35.55 8.22
N PRO A 25 -19.15 36.17 8.71
CA PRO A 25 -19.23 36.66 10.09
C PRO A 25 -19.39 35.53 11.12
N ARG A 26 -18.64 35.65 12.22
CA ARG A 26 -18.74 34.82 13.43
C ARG A 26 -20.09 35.03 14.12
N PRO A 27 -20.78 33.98 14.59
CA PRO A 27 -21.88 34.15 15.53
C PRO A 27 -21.33 34.55 16.91
N GLU A 28 -21.92 35.63 17.44
CA GLU A 28 -21.67 36.23 18.76
C GLU A 28 -21.84 35.25 19.91
N ILE A 29 -20.87 35.27 20.82
CA ILE A 29 -20.91 34.66 22.15
C ILE A 29 -21.59 35.67 23.06
N ALA A 30 -22.80 35.35 23.53
CA ALA A 30 -23.49 36.12 24.57
C ALA A 30 -23.51 35.32 25.87
N GLY A 31 -22.95 35.87 26.95
CA GLY A 31 -23.27 35.46 28.32
C GLY A 31 -22.10 35.04 29.21
N ALA A 32 -21.24 35.97 29.59
CA ALA A 32 -20.62 35.98 30.92
C ALA A 32 -20.70 37.43 31.44
N PRO A 33 -21.07 37.65 32.71
CA PRO A 33 -20.02 37.66 33.73
C PRO A 33 -20.48 37.15 35.12
N ALA A 34 -19.65 36.38 35.81
CA ALA A 34 -19.68 36.34 37.28
C ALA A 34 -18.33 35.89 37.87
N ASN A 35 -17.82 36.78 38.71
CA ASN A 35 -16.61 36.80 39.52
C ASN A 35 -16.43 35.55 40.42
N PRO A 36 -15.22 34.96 40.56
CA PRO A 36 -14.97 33.81 41.42
C PRO A 36 -14.58 34.28 42.83
N SER A 37 -15.55 34.50 43.70
CA SER A 37 -15.32 34.68 45.14
C SER A 37 -16.64 34.60 45.89
N GLN A 38 -16.98 33.40 46.39
CA GLN A 38 -17.83 33.11 47.57
C GLN A 38 -18.49 31.73 47.42
N LEU A 39 -17.90 30.72 48.08
CA LEU A 39 -18.62 29.51 48.50
C LEU A 39 -18.56 29.49 50.03
N PRO A 40 -19.71 29.46 50.73
CA PRO A 40 -19.73 29.37 52.18
C PRO A 40 -19.39 27.95 52.65
N SER A 41 -18.41 27.86 53.54
CA SER A 41 -18.08 26.68 54.32
C SER A 41 -19.29 26.21 55.12
N THR A 42 -19.86 25.06 54.78
CA THR A 42 -20.84 24.37 55.62
C THR A 42 -20.32 22.98 55.98
N SER A 43 -20.03 22.85 57.27
CA SER A 43 -19.72 21.60 57.96
C SER A 43 -20.98 20.72 58.03
N LEU A 44 -20.86 19.44 57.69
CA LEU A 44 -21.86 18.41 57.98
C LEU A 44 -21.34 17.47 59.08
N PRO A 45 -22.22 16.98 59.99
CA PRO A 45 -21.82 16.26 61.19
C PRO A 45 -21.61 14.76 60.94
N ALA A 46 -20.76 14.17 61.80
CA ALA A 46 -20.45 12.76 61.85
C ALA A 46 -21.69 11.87 62.03
N GLY A 47 -21.88 10.90 61.14
CA GLY A 47 -22.97 9.92 61.17
C GLY A 47 -22.50 8.54 60.74
N LYS A 48 -22.19 7.69 61.72
CA LYS A 48 -22.21 6.21 61.75
C LYS A 48 -21.75 5.45 60.51
N ALA A 49 -20.55 4.87 60.60
CA ALA A 49 -20.04 3.83 59.71
C ALA A 49 -20.85 2.53 59.85
N THR A 50 -21.44 2.06 58.77
CA THR A 50 -21.87 0.67 58.54
C THR A 50 -20.81 -0.07 57.71
N PRO A 51 -20.71 -1.41 57.81
CA PRO A 51 -19.57 -2.17 57.34
C PRO A 51 -19.52 -2.22 55.81
N ILE A 52 -18.32 -2.03 55.26
CA ILE A 52 -18.01 -2.25 53.85
C ILE A 52 -18.16 -3.75 53.58
N THR A 53 -19.23 -4.15 52.92
CA THR A 53 -19.33 -5.44 52.26
C THR A 53 -18.17 -5.56 51.28
N ALA A 54 -17.28 -6.53 51.52
CA ALA A 54 -16.18 -6.86 50.63
C ALA A 54 -16.73 -7.33 49.28
N ALA A 55 -16.93 -6.38 48.35
CA ALA A 55 -17.08 -6.68 46.95
C ALA A 55 -15.77 -7.32 46.48
N THR A 56 -15.84 -8.58 46.07
CA THR A 56 -14.75 -9.27 45.39
C THR A 56 -14.45 -8.50 44.10
N GLN A 57 -13.49 -7.58 44.12
CA GLN A 57 -13.03 -6.89 42.92
C GLN A 57 -12.37 -7.93 42.02
N LYS A 58 -13.14 -8.47 41.07
CA LYS A 58 -12.60 -9.20 39.93
C LYS A 58 -11.67 -8.23 39.20
N LYS A 59 -10.36 -8.50 39.20
CA LYS A 59 -9.35 -7.70 38.50
C LYS A 59 -9.89 -7.39 37.09
N PRO A 60 -9.93 -6.12 36.65
CA PRO A 60 -10.39 -5.79 35.31
C PRO A 60 -9.58 -6.58 34.28
N ALA A 61 -10.24 -7.00 33.20
CA ALA A 61 -9.56 -7.68 32.11
C ALA A 61 -8.40 -6.80 31.59
N PRO A 62 -7.26 -7.40 31.20
CA PRO A 62 -6.14 -6.63 30.69
C PRO A 62 -6.57 -5.83 29.45
N THR A 63 -6.06 -4.61 29.33
CA THR A 63 -6.20 -3.83 28.10
C THR A 63 -5.46 -4.53 26.95
N PRO A 64 -5.80 -4.24 25.68
CA PRO A 64 -5.06 -4.80 24.55
C PRO A 64 -3.55 -4.50 24.60
N ALA A 65 -3.15 -3.31 25.08
CA ALA A 65 -1.74 -2.96 25.27
C ALA A 65 -1.05 -3.83 26.33
N GLU A 66 -1.72 -4.08 27.47
CA GLU A 66 -1.20 -4.96 28.52
C GLU A 66 -1.12 -6.42 28.06
N ALA A 67 -2.12 -6.89 27.31
CA ALA A 67 -2.13 -8.23 26.72
C ALA A 67 -0.96 -8.39 25.72
N PHE A 68 -0.73 -7.39 24.87
CA PHE A 68 0.39 -7.38 23.92
C PHE A 68 1.74 -7.48 24.64
N ALA A 69 1.96 -6.67 25.67
CA ALA A 69 3.20 -6.70 26.45
C ALA A 69 3.40 -8.06 27.17
N ALA A 70 2.33 -8.67 27.67
CA ALA A 70 2.39 -10.00 28.27
C ALA A 70 2.77 -11.08 27.26
N ILE A 71 2.17 -11.06 26.06
CA ILE A 71 2.47 -12.01 24.98
C ILE A 71 3.91 -11.86 24.50
N LEU A 72 4.45 -10.64 24.46
CA LEU A 72 5.84 -10.40 24.08
C LEU A 72 6.86 -11.10 25.00
N ASN A 73 6.50 -11.41 26.24
CA ASN A 73 7.39 -12.06 27.20
C ASN A 73 7.31 -13.60 27.18
N LEU A 74 6.54 -14.20 26.28
CA LEU A 74 6.49 -15.66 26.13
C LEU A 74 7.77 -16.19 25.47
N ASP A 75 8.25 -17.34 25.95
CA ASP A 75 9.48 -18.00 25.45
C ASP A 75 9.28 -18.62 24.05
N ASP A 76 8.08 -19.12 23.74
CA ASP A 76 7.75 -19.73 22.45
C ASP A 76 7.46 -18.66 21.38
N SER A 77 8.35 -18.54 20.40
CA SER A 77 8.27 -17.54 19.33
C SER A 77 7.12 -17.76 18.35
N VAL A 78 6.71 -19.02 18.12
CA VAL A 78 5.60 -19.37 17.22
C VAL A 78 4.27 -19.03 17.89
N GLN A 79 4.11 -19.47 19.15
CA GLN A 79 2.92 -19.16 19.94
C GLN A 79 2.75 -17.64 20.13
N LYS A 80 3.84 -16.94 20.44
CA LYS A 80 3.87 -15.48 20.56
C LYS A 80 3.38 -14.78 19.30
N THR A 81 3.82 -15.23 18.12
CA THR A 81 3.41 -14.62 16.85
C THR A 81 1.91 -14.80 16.61
N GLY A 82 1.39 -16.03 16.75
CA GLY A 82 -0.03 -16.31 16.55
C GLY A 82 -0.95 -15.53 17.48
N LEU A 83 -0.58 -15.39 18.76
CA LEU A 83 -1.36 -14.64 19.75
C LEU A 83 -1.33 -13.13 19.49
N ILE A 84 -0.22 -12.58 19.02
CA ILE A 84 -0.15 -11.16 18.65
C ILE A 84 -1.01 -10.88 17.42
N ASP A 85 -0.95 -11.75 16.41
CA ASP A 85 -1.77 -11.60 15.20
C ASP A 85 -3.27 -11.64 15.56
N GLU A 86 -3.70 -12.59 16.41
CA GLU A 86 -5.09 -12.66 16.87
C GLU A 86 -5.51 -11.40 17.65
N LEU A 87 -4.66 -10.94 18.57
CA LEU A 87 -4.92 -9.74 19.36
C LEU A 87 -5.04 -8.48 18.49
N LEU A 88 -4.11 -8.28 17.56
CA LEU A 88 -4.11 -7.12 16.67
C LEU A 88 -5.28 -7.17 15.69
N GLN A 89 -5.67 -8.36 15.23
CA GLN A 89 -6.87 -8.55 14.44
C GLN A 89 -8.13 -8.11 15.20
N ASP A 90 -8.34 -8.59 16.42
CA ASP A 90 -9.52 -8.21 17.24
C ASP A 90 -9.49 -6.72 17.59
N TRP A 91 -8.33 -6.20 17.99
CA TRP A 91 -8.19 -4.80 18.34
C TRP A 91 -8.46 -3.89 17.14
N ALA A 92 -7.83 -4.14 15.98
CA ALA A 92 -8.04 -3.34 14.78
C ALA A 92 -9.47 -3.44 14.24
N THR A 93 -10.14 -4.58 14.45
CA THR A 93 -11.56 -4.72 14.06
C THR A 93 -12.48 -3.83 14.91
N ARG A 94 -12.13 -3.63 16.19
CA ARG A 94 -12.93 -2.82 17.14
C ARG A 94 -12.56 -1.34 17.12
N ASP A 95 -11.27 -1.04 17.06
CA ASP A 95 -10.70 0.31 17.13
C ASP A 95 -9.32 0.35 16.46
N ALA A 96 -9.33 0.41 15.12
CA ALA A 96 -8.11 0.52 14.32
C ALA A 96 -7.26 1.77 14.62
N PRO A 97 -7.83 2.99 14.82
CA PRO A 97 -7.03 4.14 15.23
C PRO A 97 -6.26 3.89 16.53
N ALA A 98 -6.89 3.32 17.56
CA ALA A 98 -6.21 3.04 18.82
C ALA A 98 -5.12 1.99 18.66
N ALA A 99 -5.38 0.91 17.92
CA ALA A 99 -4.38 -0.11 17.62
C ALA A 99 -3.18 0.50 16.88
N ALA A 100 -3.43 1.30 15.84
CA ALA A 100 -2.37 1.94 15.05
C ALA A 100 -1.54 2.93 15.88
N HIS A 101 -2.17 3.74 16.73
CA HIS A 101 -1.47 4.61 17.66
C HIS A 101 -0.61 3.84 18.66
N PHE A 102 -1.11 2.71 19.18
CA PHE A 102 -0.32 1.86 20.06
C PHE A 102 0.92 1.30 19.35
N ILE A 103 0.78 0.80 18.11
CA ILE A 103 1.92 0.28 17.34
C ILE A 103 3.02 1.34 17.16
N LEU A 104 2.65 2.61 16.98
CA LEU A 104 3.63 3.71 16.89
C LEU A 104 4.43 3.93 18.18
N THR A 105 3.94 3.48 19.33
CA THR A 105 4.67 3.58 20.61
C THR A 105 5.74 2.50 20.79
N ILE A 106 5.77 1.48 19.92
CA ILE A 106 6.74 0.39 19.99
C ILE A 106 8.13 0.92 19.60
N PRO A 107 9.14 0.87 20.50
CA PRO A 107 10.46 1.42 20.22
C PRO A 107 11.18 0.70 19.08
N ASP A 108 11.04 -0.63 19.02
CA ASP A 108 11.64 -1.47 17.99
C ASP A 108 10.98 -1.21 16.62
N GLU A 109 11.77 -0.76 15.65
CA GLU A 109 11.30 -0.35 14.32
C GLU A 109 10.79 -1.54 13.50
N ASP A 110 11.45 -2.70 13.58
CA ASP A 110 11.08 -3.90 12.84
C ASP A 110 9.74 -4.46 13.32
N LEU A 111 9.54 -4.50 14.65
CA LEU A 111 8.26 -4.89 15.25
C LEU A 111 7.17 -3.89 14.91
N ARG A 112 7.45 -2.59 15.00
CA ARG A 112 6.50 -1.54 14.63
C ARG A 112 6.07 -1.67 13.17
N LYS A 113 7.01 -1.86 12.24
CA LYS A 113 6.70 -2.11 10.83
C LYS A 113 5.88 -3.38 10.61
N LYS A 114 6.27 -4.49 11.25
CA LYS A 114 5.56 -5.77 11.16
C LYS A 114 4.11 -5.65 11.61
N TYR A 115 3.87 -5.06 12.78
CA TYR A 115 2.53 -4.96 13.34
C TYR A 115 1.70 -3.84 12.72
N MET A 116 2.34 -2.78 12.22
CA MET A 116 1.66 -1.76 11.42
C MET A 116 1.09 -2.37 10.13
N LEU A 117 1.82 -3.27 9.48
CA LEU A 117 1.31 -4.03 8.34
C LEU A 117 0.03 -4.80 8.71
N HIS A 118 0.02 -5.49 9.84
CA HIS A 118 -1.14 -6.24 10.30
C HIS A 118 -2.35 -5.31 10.54
N VAL A 119 -2.17 -4.23 11.29
CA VAL A 119 -3.25 -3.26 11.56
C VAL A 119 -3.77 -2.62 10.28
N MET A 120 -2.88 -2.22 9.35
CA MET A 120 -3.27 -1.64 8.06
C MET A 120 -4.00 -2.62 7.15
N GLN A 121 -3.68 -3.93 7.23
CA GLN A 121 -4.42 -4.96 6.50
C GLN A 121 -5.86 -5.06 6.97
N VAL A 122 -6.08 -5.06 8.28
CA VAL A 122 -7.43 -5.13 8.86
C VAL A 122 -8.18 -3.83 8.62
N TRP A 123 -7.56 -2.70 8.95
CA TRP A 123 -8.19 -1.39 8.84
C TRP A 123 -8.50 -1.02 7.38
N GLY A 124 -7.57 -1.25 6.46
CA GLY A 124 -7.82 -0.97 5.06
C GLY A 124 -8.88 -1.88 4.43
N ALA A 125 -9.10 -3.07 4.98
CA ALA A 125 -10.17 -3.96 4.54
C ALA A 125 -11.55 -3.51 5.06
N THR A 126 -11.62 -2.91 6.25
CA THR A 126 -12.88 -2.48 6.88
C THR A 126 -13.24 -1.03 6.54
N ASP A 127 -12.29 -0.10 6.62
CA ASP A 127 -12.44 1.32 6.30
C ASP A 127 -11.17 1.88 5.63
N PRO A 128 -11.01 1.67 4.31
CA PRO A 128 -9.85 2.17 3.56
C PRO A 128 -9.74 3.70 3.55
N THR A 129 -10.85 4.42 3.68
CA THR A 129 -10.83 5.90 3.64
C THR A 129 -10.23 6.45 4.93
N GLN A 130 -10.66 5.92 6.08
CA GLN A 130 -10.11 6.31 7.36
C GLN A 130 -8.66 5.85 7.52
N ALA A 131 -8.31 4.63 7.06
CA ALA A 131 -6.94 4.13 7.07
C ALA A 131 -5.99 5.04 6.27
N LEU A 132 -6.39 5.49 5.07
CA LEU A 132 -5.62 6.46 4.27
C LEU A 132 -5.49 7.82 4.95
N SER A 133 -6.59 8.33 5.51
CA SER A 133 -6.57 9.62 6.21
C SER A 133 -5.62 9.58 7.41
N TRP A 134 -5.60 8.46 8.14
CA TRP A 134 -4.67 8.26 9.25
C TRP A 134 -3.23 8.07 8.77
N ALA A 135 -3.00 7.29 7.72
CA ALA A 135 -1.69 7.13 7.10
C ALA A 135 -1.10 8.46 6.61
N LYS A 136 -1.96 9.42 6.22
CA LYS A 136 -1.57 10.79 5.86
C LYS A 136 -1.29 11.69 7.08
N SER A 137 -1.83 11.34 8.24
CA SER A 137 -1.82 12.22 9.40
C SER A 137 -0.41 12.44 9.97
N ALA A 138 -0.27 13.49 10.77
CA ALA A 138 0.97 13.81 11.50
C ALA A 138 1.31 12.81 12.62
N ALA A 139 0.62 11.66 12.69
CA ALA A 139 0.90 10.62 13.67
C ALA A 139 2.29 9.98 13.50
N PHE A 140 2.92 10.14 12.33
CA PHE A 140 4.24 9.57 12.05
C PHE A 140 5.34 10.61 12.16
N ASP A 141 6.26 10.40 13.11
CA ASP A 141 7.51 11.15 13.19
C ASP A 141 8.46 10.79 12.04
N ASN A 142 8.40 9.53 11.58
CA ASN A 142 9.24 8.98 10.52
C ASN A 142 8.54 9.04 9.15
N ALA A 143 9.16 9.71 8.18
CA ALA A 143 8.64 9.82 6.82
C ALA A 143 8.55 8.47 6.09
N TYR A 144 9.46 7.54 6.36
CA TYR A 144 9.45 6.20 5.78
C TYR A 144 8.27 5.37 6.29
N GLU A 145 8.02 5.34 7.60
CA GLU A 145 6.87 4.63 8.19
C GLU A 145 5.54 5.16 7.66
N ARG A 146 5.42 6.48 7.52
CA ARG A 146 4.26 7.12 6.89
C ARG A 146 4.04 6.60 5.48
N GLN A 147 5.11 6.54 4.68
CA GLN A 147 5.04 6.06 3.30
C GLN A 147 4.68 4.59 3.20
N VAL A 148 5.22 3.75 4.09
CA VAL A 148 4.88 2.33 4.18
C VAL A 148 3.38 2.16 4.50
N ALA A 149 2.87 2.89 5.49
CA ALA A 149 1.44 2.86 5.84
C ALA A 149 0.54 3.33 4.67
N MET A 150 0.93 4.41 3.99
CA MET A 150 0.19 4.89 2.81
C MET A 150 0.18 3.86 1.67
N SER A 151 1.31 3.19 1.43
CA SER A 151 1.42 2.12 0.42
C SER A 151 0.52 0.93 0.77
N MET A 152 0.51 0.51 2.03
CA MET A 152 -0.36 -0.57 2.51
C MET A 152 -1.84 -0.22 2.36
N ALA A 153 -2.22 1.02 2.70
CA ALA A 153 -3.58 1.50 2.55
C ALA A 153 -4.03 1.52 1.08
N CYS A 154 -3.16 1.96 0.15
CA CYS A 154 -3.44 1.89 -1.30
C CYS A 154 -3.65 0.44 -1.76
N THR A 155 -2.81 -0.50 -1.32
CA THR A 155 -2.96 -1.92 -1.64
C THR A 155 -4.29 -2.49 -1.15
N GLN A 156 -4.77 -2.07 0.03
CA GLN A 156 -6.10 -2.49 0.50
C GLN A 156 -7.23 -1.89 -0.34
N VAL A 157 -7.14 -0.61 -0.70
CA VAL A 157 -8.11 0.02 -1.62
C VAL A 157 -8.18 -0.75 -2.94
N ALA A 158 -7.04 -1.20 -3.46
CA ALA A 158 -6.98 -1.93 -4.72
C ALA A 158 -7.70 -3.27 -4.72
N ARG A 159 -8.00 -3.83 -3.54
CA ARG A 159 -8.80 -5.06 -3.46
C ARG A 159 -10.21 -4.86 -4.00
N ASN A 160 -10.76 -3.64 -3.84
CA ASN A 160 -12.12 -3.26 -4.25
C ASN A 160 -12.14 -2.27 -5.42
N ASP A 161 -11.23 -1.30 -5.45
CA ASP A 161 -11.14 -0.28 -6.49
C ASP A 161 -9.67 0.00 -6.86
N PRO A 162 -9.05 -0.84 -7.72
CA PRO A 162 -7.65 -0.70 -8.11
C PRO A 162 -7.37 0.59 -8.90
N ARG A 163 -8.35 1.11 -9.64
CA ARG A 163 -8.23 2.39 -10.34
C ARG A 163 -8.11 3.54 -9.35
N LYS A 164 -8.97 3.58 -8.31
CA LYS A 164 -8.88 4.58 -7.24
C LYS A 164 -7.57 4.45 -6.47
N ALA A 165 -7.12 3.22 -6.20
CA ALA A 165 -5.84 3.00 -5.52
C ALA A 165 -4.65 3.58 -6.28
N ILE A 166 -4.61 3.40 -7.61
CA ILE A 166 -3.56 3.99 -8.48
C ILE A 166 -3.64 5.51 -8.46
N ALA A 167 -4.84 6.09 -8.59
CA ALA A 167 -5.02 7.53 -8.52
C ALA A 167 -4.50 8.10 -7.20
N LEU A 168 -4.83 7.46 -6.08
CA LEU A 168 -4.33 7.85 -4.76
C LEU A 168 -2.81 7.72 -4.66
N ALA A 169 -2.23 6.61 -5.16
CA ALA A 169 -0.78 6.42 -5.14
C ALA A 169 -0.05 7.55 -5.87
N ILE A 170 -0.57 8.00 -7.01
CA ILE A 170 -0.02 9.14 -7.78
C ILE A 170 -0.23 10.46 -7.05
N ASP A 171 -1.44 10.72 -6.53
CA ASP A 171 -1.75 11.95 -5.79
C ASP A 171 -0.83 12.13 -4.57
N TYR A 172 -0.45 11.02 -3.94
CA TYR A 172 0.48 11.00 -2.81
C TYR A 172 1.95 10.80 -3.18
N ARG A 173 2.31 10.83 -4.47
CA ARG A 173 3.69 10.69 -4.96
C ARG A 173 4.35 9.37 -4.51
N LEU A 174 3.55 8.32 -4.33
CA LEU A 174 4.04 6.99 -3.95
C LEU A 174 4.63 6.22 -5.14
N ASP A 175 4.32 6.67 -6.35
CA ASP A 175 4.83 6.17 -7.63
C ASP A 175 6.30 6.55 -7.90
N GLU A 176 6.81 7.60 -7.25
CA GLU A 176 8.20 8.04 -7.38
C GLU A 176 9.19 7.15 -6.62
N ASN A 177 8.69 6.14 -5.90
CA ASN A 177 9.49 5.26 -5.05
C ASN A 177 9.74 3.89 -5.70
N PRO A 178 10.92 3.29 -5.50
CA PRO A 178 11.31 2.04 -6.14
C PRO A 178 10.60 0.80 -5.58
N ASN A 179 9.59 0.97 -4.72
CA ASN A 179 8.95 -0.14 -4.00
C ASN A 179 7.97 -0.94 -4.87
N GLY A 180 7.81 -0.61 -6.16
CA GLY A 180 6.97 -1.36 -7.09
C GLY A 180 5.47 -1.27 -6.77
N LEU A 181 5.03 -0.21 -6.08
CA LEU A 181 3.64 -0.10 -5.64
C LEU A 181 2.70 -0.06 -6.84
N LEU A 182 2.97 0.81 -7.82
CA LEU A 182 2.09 0.91 -9.00
C LEU A 182 2.03 -0.40 -9.78
N GLU A 183 3.13 -1.13 -9.89
CA GLU A 183 3.23 -2.46 -10.50
C GLU A 183 2.31 -3.47 -9.79
N GLY A 184 2.28 -3.46 -8.46
CA GLY A 184 1.34 -4.27 -7.67
C GLY A 184 -0.12 -3.87 -7.88
N LEU A 185 -0.41 -2.56 -7.89
CA LEU A 185 -1.76 -2.04 -8.07
C LEU A 185 -2.31 -2.29 -9.48
N ILE A 186 -1.48 -2.12 -10.52
CA ILE A 186 -1.88 -2.38 -11.91
C ILE A 186 -2.06 -3.88 -12.16
N SER A 187 -1.25 -4.73 -11.54
CA SER A 187 -1.45 -6.19 -11.58
C SER A 187 -2.81 -6.55 -10.97
N ARG A 188 -3.15 -5.96 -9.82
CA ARG A 188 -4.47 -6.15 -9.20
C ARG A 188 -5.59 -5.65 -10.11
N TRP A 189 -5.41 -4.50 -10.78
CA TRP A 189 -6.38 -4.04 -11.76
C TRP A 189 -6.54 -5.04 -12.90
N ALA A 190 -5.45 -5.53 -13.48
CA ALA A 190 -5.47 -6.47 -14.60
C ALA A 190 -6.19 -7.78 -14.26
N THR A 191 -6.13 -8.25 -12.99
CA THR A 191 -6.91 -9.44 -12.56
C THR A 191 -8.43 -9.23 -12.56
N THR A 192 -8.90 -7.98 -12.51
CA THR A 192 -10.33 -7.65 -12.41
C THR A 192 -10.89 -7.05 -13.69
N ASP A 193 -10.10 -6.23 -14.39
CA ASP A 193 -10.43 -5.58 -15.66
C ASP A 193 -9.15 -5.34 -16.48
N LEU A 194 -8.72 -6.39 -17.19
CA LEU A 194 -7.53 -6.36 -18.03
C LEU A 194 -7.58 -5.27 -19.13
N PRO A 195 -8.66 -5.14 -19.93
CA PRO A 195 -8.72 -4.10 -20.96
C PRO A 195 -8.51 -2.69 -20.41
N ALA A 196 -9.15 -2.35 -19.29
CA ALA A 196 -9.01 -1.03 -18.69
C ALA A 196 -7.60 -0.79 -18.11
N ALA A 197 -7.01 -1.81 -17.46
CA ALA A 197 -5.65 -1.75 -16.94
C ALA A 197 -4.62 -1.51 -18.07
N CYS A 198 -4.73 -2.28 -19.17
CA CYS A 198 -3.89 -2.08 -20.36
C CYS A 198 -4.06 -0.68 -20.92
N GLN A 199 -5.31 -0.23 -21.13
CA GLN A 199 -5.60 1.09 -21.68
C GLN A 199 -4.99 2.20 -20.81
N TRP A 200 -5.10 2.10 -19.49
CA TRP A 200 -4.49 3.08 -18.60
C TRP A 200 -2.96 3.04 -18.67
N ALA A 201 -2.34 1.86 -18.67
CA ALA A 201 -0.88 1.71 -18.73
C ALA A 201 -0.29 2.31 -20.00
N VAL A 202 -0.93 2.12 -21.17
CA VAL A 202 -0.43 2.67 -22.44
C VAL A 202 -0.58 4.20 -22.54
N THR A 203 -1.44 4.81 -21.73
CA THR A 203 -1.56 6.28 -21.65
C THR A 203 -0.48 6.95 -20.82
N GLN A 204 0.31 6.18 -20.06
CA GLN A 204 1.41 6.75 -19.28
C GLN A 204 2.55 7.20 -20.20
N SER A 205 3.29 8.23 -19.75
CA SER A 205 4.45 8.75 -20.47
C SER A 205 5.44 7.64 -20.81
N ALA A 206 5.96 7.66 -22.03
CA ALA A 206 6.96 6.69 -22.46
C ALA A 206 8.21 6.72 -21.55
N GLY A 207 8.65 5.55 -21.12
CA GLY A 207 9.80 5.39 -20.23
C GLY A 207 9.72 4.10 -19.43
N GLN A 208 10.75 3.88 -18.60
CA GLN A 208 10.92 2.63 -17.86
C GLN A 208 9.72 2.27 -16.97
N GLN A 209 9.11 3.24 -16.30
CA GLN A 209 7.95 2.99 -15.44
C GLN A 209 6.76 2.47 -16.25
N ARG A 210 6.48 3.03 -17.43
CA ARG A 210 5.40 2.54 -18.31
C ARG A 210 5.67 1.09 -18.71
N ASP A 211 6.91 0.80 -19.10
CA ASP A 211 7.27 -0.54 -19.54
C ASP A 211 7.17 -1.57 -18.40
N ASN A 212 7.58 -1.20 -17.18
CA ASN A 212 7.39 -2.03 -15.96
C ASN A 212 5.90 -2.31 -15.67
N LEU A 213 5.01 -1.33 -15.88
CA LEU A 213 3.57 -1.52 -15.70
C LEU A 213 3.02 -2.53 -16.73
N ILE A 214 3.44 -2.42 -17.99
CA ILE A 214 3.07 -3.37 -19.05
C ILE A 214 3.62 -4.77 -18.74
N GLU A 215 4.88 -4.88 -18.31
CA GLU A 215 5.47 -6.13 -17.85
C GLU A 215 4.65 -6.76 -16.71
N SER A 216 4.25 -5.97 -15.72
CA SER A 216 3.44 -6.43 -14.58
C SER A 216 2.06 -6.95 -15.01
N ILE A 217 1.42 -6.27 -15.97
CA ILE A 217 0.18 -6.75 -16.58
C ILE A 217 0.43 -8.07 -17.33
N ALA A 218 1.47 -8.14 -18.16
CA ALA A 218 1.78 -9.34 -18.93
C ALA A 218 2.02 -10.55 -18.01
N LEU A 219 2.79 -10.37 -16.94
CA LEU A 219 3.05 -11.40 -15.93
C LEU A 219 1.77 -11.86 -15.22
N THR A 220 0.80 -10.95 -15.05
CA THR A 220 -0.50 -11.25 -14.42
C THR A 220 -1.40 -12.08 -15.35
N VAL A 221 -1.48 -11.71 -16.63
CA VAL A 221 -2.35 -12.38 -17.61
C VAL A 221 -1.82 -13.76 -17.99
N PHE A 222 -0.50 -13.94 -17.88
CA PHE A 222 0.19 -15.13 -18.34
C PHE A 222 -0.39 -16.45 -17.83
N ASP A 223 -0.81 -16.50 -16.56
CA ASP A 223 -1.39 -17.72 -15.98
C ASP A 223 -2.71 -18.15 -16.66
N THR A 224 -3.37 -17.22 -17.36
CA THR A 224 -4.64 -17.47 -18.06
C THR A 224 -4.50 -17.50 -19.58
N ASP A 225 -3.59 -16.70 -20.13
CA ASP A 225 -3.38 -16.56 -21.58
C ASP A 225 -1.92 -16.18 -21.88
N PRO A 226 -1.02 -17.18 -21.98
CA PRO A 226 0.39 -16.96 -22.27
C PRO A 226 0.64 -16.28 -23.62
N VAL A 227 -0.22 -16.54 -24.61
CA VAL A 227 -0.11 -15.96 -25.96
C VAL A 227 -0.40 -14.47 -25.89
N LYS A 228 -1.50 -14.08 -25.24
CA LYS A 228 -1.87 -12.68 -25.05
C LYS A 228 -0.85 -11.92 -24.21
N ALA A 229 -0.30 -12.53 -23.16
CA ALA A 229 0.77 -11.92 -22.37
C ALA A 229 2.02 -11.64 -23.23
N THR A 230 2.42 -12.62 -24.05
CA THR A 230 3.56 -12.48 -24.98
C THR A 230 3.30 -11.40 -26.03
N GLN A 231 2.09 -11.37 -26.62
CA GLN A 231 1.68 -10.37 -27.59
C GLN A 231 1.69 -8.95 -27.00
N LEU A 232 1.17 -8.79 -25.78
CA LEU A 232 1.17 -7.51 -25.07
C LEU A 232 2.60 -6.94 -24.93
N VAL A 233 3.56 -7.79 -24.58
CA VAL A 233 4.97 -7.39 -24.43
C VAL A 233 5.56 -6.94 -25.77
N PHE A 234 5.33 -7.70 -26.86
CA PHE A 234 5.85 -7.34 -28.18
C PHE A 234 5.22 -6.06 -28.76
N GLU A 235 3.93 -5.82 -28.48
CA GLU A 235 3.20 -4.67 -29.02
C GLU A 235 3.47 -3.37 -28.25
N GLN A 236 3.62 -3.45 -26.92
CA GLN A 236 3.59 -2.27 -26.05
C GLN A 236 4.96 -1.87 -25.48
N ILE A 237 5.91 -2.81 -25.40
CA ILE A 237 7.28 -2.54 -24.95
C ILE A 237 8.18 -2.41 -26.18
N PRO A 238 8.99 -1.34 -26.33
CA PRO A 238 9.91 -1.20 -27.45
C PRO A 238 10.94 -2.33 -27.52
N ALA A 239 11.31 -2.74 -28.73
CA ALA A 239 12.35 -3.75 -28.94
C ALA A 239 13.67 -3.33 -28.26
N GLY A 240 14.22 -4.21 -27.43
CA GLY A 240 15.41 -3.92 -26.64
C GLY A 240 15.56 -4.86 -25.44
N GLU A 241 16.48 -4.51 -24.53
CA GLU A 241 16.83 -5.41 -23.42
C GLU A 241 15.70 -5.60 -22.40
N HIS A 242 14.86 -4.59 -22.16
CA HIS A 242 13.73 -4.73 -21.24
C HIS A 242 12.67 -5.71 -21.81
N GLN A 243 12.26 -5.53 -23.08
CA GLN A 243 11.38 -6.48 -23.77
C GLN A 243 11.96 -7.91 -23.73
N ASN A 244 13.25 -8.06 -24.08
CA ASN A 244 13.90 -9.36 -24.06
C ASN A 244 13.87 -10.01 -22.67
N LYS A 245 14.18 -9.25 -21.61
CA LYS A 245 14.13 -9.73 -20.23
C LYS A 245 12.73 -10.17 -19.83
N THR A 246 11.70 -9.41 -20.18
CA THR A 246 10.31 -9.78 -19.88
C THR A 246 9.91 -11.06 -20.61
N ILE A 247 10.22 -11.21 -21.90
CA ILE A 247 9.98 -12.45 -22.65
C ILE A 247 10.71 -13.64 -22.01
N LEU A 248 11.96 -13.46 -21.59
CA LEU A 248 12.71 -14.51 -20.89
C LEU A 248 12.16 -14.82 -19.49
N ALA A 249 11.57 -13.85 -18.79
CA ALA A 249 10.87 -14.08 -17.54
C ALA A 249 9.59 -14.92 -17.76
N LEU A 250 8.84 -14.62 -18.82
CA LEU A 250 7.69 -15.43 -19.25
C LEU A 250 8.12 -16.88 -19.58
N LEU A 251 9.23 -17.06 -20.31
CA LEU A 251 9.79 -18.40 -20.58
C LEU A 251 10.08 -19.18 -19.30
N SER A 252 10.72 -18.53 -18.33
CA SER A 252 11.04 -19.18 -17.04
C SER A 252 9.78 -19.67 -16.34
N ARG A 253 8.67 -18.93 -16.47
CA ARG A 253 7.38 -19.29 -15.90
C ARG A 253 6.73 -20.47 -16.64
N ILE A 254 6.70 -20.47 -17.97
CA ILE A 254 6.25 -21.64 -18.75
C ILE A 254 7.08 -22.86 -18.36
N ALA A 255 8.41 -22.78 -18.38
CA ALA A 255 9.26 -23.94 -18.12
C ALA A 255 9.06 -24.54 -16.70
N PHE A 256 8.58 -23.74 -15.74
CA PHE A 256 8.25 -24.21 -14.41
C PHE A 256 6.82 -24.77 -14.28
N GLN A 257 5.83 -24.16 -14.95
CA GLN A 257 4.42 -24.55 -14.87
C GLN A 257 4.07 -25.70 -15.84
N ASP A 258 4.62 -25.64 -17.05
CA ASP A 258 4.39 -26.58 -18.15
C ASP A 258 5.70 -26.76 -18.96
N PRO A 259 6.61 -27.65 -18.52
CA PRO A 259 7.88 -27.87 -19.17
C PRO A 259 7.74 -28.43 -20.59
N ASP A 260 6.63 -29.11 -20.91
CA ASP A 260 6.37 -29.70 -22.23
C ASP A 260 5.98 -28.62 -23.26
N MET A 261 5.31 -27.54 -22.82
CA MET A 261 4.99 -26.40 -23.68
C MET A 261 6.21 -25.53 -24.01
N ALA A 262 7.22 -25.48 -23.12
CA ALA A 262 8.34 -24.54 -23.25
C ALA A 262 9.11 -24.62 -24.58
N PRO A 263 9.50 -25.80 -25.10
CA PRO A 263 10.20 -25.90 -26.39
C PRO A 263 9.37 -25.35 -27.55
N SER A 264 8.06 -25.64 -27.57
CA SER A 264 7.15 -25.19 -28.63
C SER A 264 6.98 -23.67 -28.63
N TRP A 265 6.89 -23.07 -27.44
CA TRP A 265 6.78 -21.63 -27.27
C TRP A 265 8.08 -20.92 -27.71
N VAL A 266 9.25 -21.45 -27.33
CA VAL A 266 10.55 -20.92 -27.82
C VAL A 266 10.66 -21.04 -29.34
N ALA A 267 10.16 -22.13 -29.92
CA ALA A 267 10.18 -22.33 -31.37
C ALA A 267 9.29 -21.34 -32.14
N ALA A 268 8.25 -20.80 -31.49
CA ALA A 268 7.36 -19.78 -32.03
C ALA A 268 7.96 -18.36 -32.00
N LEU A 269 9.02 -18.13 -31.21
CA LEU A 269 9.74 -16.86 -31.24
C LEU A 269 10.40 -16.63 -32.61
N SER A 270 10.38 -15.38 -33.06
CA SER A 270 11.06 -14.97 -34.29
C SER A 270 12.54 -15.32 -34.24
N GLN A 271 13.11 -15.73 -35.37
CA GLN A 271 14.55 -16.04 -35.44
C GLN A 271 15.38 -14.80 -35.09
N GLY A 272 16.45 -15.00 -34.31
CA GLY A 272 17.35 -13.94 -33.87
C GLY A 272 17.84 -14.13 -32.44
N SER A 273 18.55 -13.13 -31.92
CA SER A 273 19.25 -13.19 -30.63
C SER A 273 18.32 -13.48 -29.43
N LEU A 274 17.07 -13.04 -29.46
CA LEU A 274 16.09 -13.34 -28.43
C LEU A 274 15.76 -14.83 -28.37
N ARG A 275 15.56 -15.47 -29.53
CA ARG A 275 15.31 -16.91 -29.61
C ARG A 275 16.53 -17.72 -29.17
N ASP A 276 17.73 -17.29 -29.56
CA ASP A 276 18.97 -17.96 -29.15
C ASP A 276 19.14 -17.94 -27.62
N ARG A 277 18.90 -16.78 -26.99
CA ARG A 277 18.89 -16.64 -25.53
C ARG A 277 17.80 -17.48 -24.87
N ALA A 278 16.61 -17.55 -25.47
CA ALA A 278 15.52 -18.36 -24.97
C ALA A 278 15.86 -19.87 -25.00
N ILE A 279 16.48 -20.35 -26.08
CA ILE A 279 16.97 -21.73 -26.19
C ILE A 279 18.01 -22.02 -25.09
N GLU A 280 19.00 -21.14 -24.94
CA GLU A 280 20.04 -21.28 -23.91
C GLU A 280 19.44 -21.34 -22.50
N GLN A 281 18.50 -20.44 -22.19
CA GLN A 281 17.85 -20.40 -20.90
C GLN A 281 17.00 -21.65 -20.63
N LEU A 282 16.26 -22.13 -21.63
CA LEU A 282 15.46 -23.35 -21.50
C LEU A 282 16.35 -24.57 -21.20
N ASN A 283 17.47 -24.72 -21.92
CA ASN A 283 18.45 -25.77 -21.65
C ASN A 283 19.00 -25.68 -20.22
N ASN A 284 19.31 -24.46 -19.75
CA ASN A 284 19.80 -24.24 -18.39
C ASN A 284 18.77 -24.59 -17.32
N ILE A 285 17.48 -24.35 -17.58
CA ILE A 285 16.40 -24.71 -16.65
C ILE A 285 16.24 -26.23 -16.57
N GLN A 286 16.20 -26.91 -17.73
CA GLN A 286 16.05 -28.37 -17.81
C GLN A 286 17.23 -29.11 -17.14
N ASN A 287 18.46 -28.61 -17.32
CA ASN A 287 19.64 -29.18 -16.69
C ASN A 287 19.65 -29.06 -15.15
N ARG A 288 18.90 -28.14 -14.56
CA ARG A 288 18.78 -28.01 -13.10
C ARG A 288 17.69 -28.92 -12.50
N GLN A 289 16.79 -29.40 -13.35
CA GLN A 289 15.64 -30.23 -12.95
C GLN A 289 15.92 -31.73 -13.10
N ASN A 290 16.96 -32.09 -13.86
CA ASN A 290 17.48 -33.46 -14.01
C ASN A 290 18.62 -33.73 -13.01
#